data_AF-X6GW86-F1
#
_entry.id   AF-X6GW86-F1
#
_cell.length_a   1.000
_cell.length_b   1.000
_cell.length_c   1.000
_cell.angle_alpha   90.00
_cell.angle_beta   90.00
_cell.angle_gamma   90.00
#
_symmetry.space_group_name_H-M   'P 1'
#
loop_
_entity.id
_entity.type
_entity.pdbx_description
1 polymer ?
#
loop_
_entity_poly.entity_id
_entity_poly.type
_entity_poly.pdbx_seq_one_letter_code
_entity_poly.pdbx_strand_id
1 'polypeptide(L)'
;MLNRPIRVNTEALYPSDLNILRAAFDALCQEFAILPDTAAAYAVARELIRLFQTGMTEAATLMIAVRARWRDDWEMGRSNAA
;
A
#
# COMPACT_ATOMS: atom_id res chain seq x y z
N MET A 1 1.72 28.55 -15.27
CA MET A 1 1.64 27.08 -15.42
C MET A 1 2.76 26.48 -14.60
N LEU A 2 2.45 25.99 -13.39
CA LEU A 2 3.43 25.30 -12.54
C LEU A 2 3.67 23.92 -13.16
N ASN A 3 4.74 23.80 -13.95
CA ASN A 3 5.34 22.51 -14.28
C ASN A 3 5.88 21.93 -12.97
N ARG A 4 4.99 21.30 -12.18
CA ARG A 4 5.42 20.37 -11.14
C ARG A 4 6.04 19.21 -11.92
N PRO A 5 7.36 18.94 -11.81
CA PRO A 5 7.85 17.69 -12.33
C PRO A 5 7.09 16.63 -11.54
N ILE A 6 6.21 15.92 -12.23
CA ILE A 6 5.78 14.61 -11.77
C ILE A 6 7.11 13.86 -11.71
N ARG A 7 7.72 13.82 -10.52
CA ARG A 7 8.78 12.86 -10.25
C ARG A 7 8.06 11.53 -10.36
N VAL A 8 7.99 11.03 -11.59
CA VAL A 8 7.82 9.61 -11.82
C VAL A 8 9.11 9.08 -11.23
N ASN A 9 9.10 8.78 -9.93
CA ASN A 9 10.19 8.12 -9.26
C ASN A 9 10.14 6.66 -9.73
N THR A 10 10.37 6.46 -11.03
CA THR A 10 10.80 5.20 -11.62
C THR A 10 12.28 5.02 -11.26
N GLU A 11 12.66 5.33 -10.02
CA GLU A 11 13.86 4.76 -9.46
C GLU A 11 13.56 3.27 -9.38
N ALA A 12 14.37 2.48 -10.08
CA ALA A 12 14.24 1.03 -10.07
C ALA A 12 14.10 0.56 -8.61
N LEU A 13 13.13 -0.30 -8.32
CA LEU A 13 13.01 -0.89 -6.99
C LEU A 13 14.30 -1.65 -6.70
N TYR A 14 15.07 -1.15 -5.74
CA TYR A 14 16.29 -1.82 -5.33
C TYR A 14 15.95 -3.02 -4.44
N PRO A 15 16.84 -4.02 -4.32
CA PRO A 15 16.61 -5.15 -3.41
C PRO A 15 16.33 -4.74 -1.96
N SER A 16 16.89 -3.61 -1.50
CA SER A 16 16.58 -3.01 -0.19
C SER A 16 15.13 -2.55 -0.07
N ASP A 17 14.57 -1.98 -1.14
CA ASP A 17 13.20 -1.48 -1.19
C ASP A 17 12.20 -2.63 -1.12
N LEU A 18 12.53 -3.74 -1.79
CA LEU A 18 11.74 -4.97 -1.72
C LEU A 18 11.67 -5.53 -0.29
N ASN A 19 12.72 -5.37 0.52
CA ASN A 19 12.68 -5.79 1.93
C ASN A 19 11.71 -4.94 2.75
N ILE A 20 11.67 -3.62 2.50
CA ILE A 20 10.75 -2.70 3.17
C ILE A 20 9.30 -3.02 2.77
N LEU A 21 9.06 -3.18 1.46
CA LEU A 21 7.74 -3.51 0.92
C LEU A 21 7.25 -4.86 1.44
N ARG A 22 8.12 -5.88 1.48
CA ARG A 22 7.80 -7.21 2.02
C ARG A 22 7.45 -7.13 3.51
N ALA A 23 8.25 -6.45 4.32
CA ALA A 23 7.98 -6.33 5.75
C ALA A 23 6.64 -5.64 6.03
N ALA A 24 6.32 -4.56 5.29
CA ALA A 24 5.04 -3.89 5.39
C ALA A 24 3.87 -4.79 4.93
N PHE A 25 4.06 -5.51 3.82
CA PHE A 25 3.07 -6.44 3.28
C PHE A 25 2.75 -7.59 4.25
N ASP A 26 3.77 -8.26 4.77
CA ASP A 26 3.61 -9.39 5.69
C ASP A 26 2.88 -8.95 6.96
N ALA A 27 3.25 -7.79 7.51
CA ALA A 27 2.61 -7.22 8.69
C ALA A 27 1.12 -6.89 8.44
N LEU A 28 0.78 -6.30 7.29
CA LEU A 28 -0.61 -5.98 6.94
C LEU A 28 -1.43 -7.24 6.67
N CYS A 29 -0.85 -8.25 6.03
CA CYS A 29 -1.56 -9.51 5.81
C CYS A 29 -1.87 -10.21 7.13
N GLN A 30 -0.92 -10.21 8.06
CA GLN A 30 -1.14 -10.73 9.41
C GLN A 30 -2.19 -9.92 10.17
N GLU A 31 -2.13 -8.59 10.14
CA GLU A 31 -3.06 -7.69 10.82
C GLU A 31 -4.51 -7.87 10.35
N PHE A 32 -4.71 -8.03 9.04
CA PHE A 32 -6.04 -8.18 8.44
C PHE A 32 -6.47 -9.63 8.22
N ALA A 33 -5.70 -10.61 8.71
CA ALA A 33 -5.91 -12.04 8.46
C ALA A 33 -6.11 -12.36 6.96
N ILE A 34 -5.36 -11.67 6.10
CA ILE A 34 -5.39 -11.88 4.65
C ILE A 34 -4.49 -13.06 4.30
N LEU A 35 -5.06 -14.05 3.62
CA LEU A 35 -4.30 -15.17 3.09
C LEU A 35 -3.48 -14.76 1.86
N PRO A 36 -2.30 -15.37 1.65
CA PRO A 36 -1.53 -15.18 0.42
C PRO A 36 -2.35 -15.60 -0.81
N ASP A 37 -1.97 -15.07 -1.97
CA ASP A 37 -2.58 -15.37 -3.28
C ASP A 37 -4.08 -15.02 -3.40
N THR A 38 -4.63 -14.25 -2.47
CA THR A 38 -6.00 -13.72 -2.54
C THR A 38 -6.05 -12.37 -3.24
N ALA A 39 -7.20 -12.01 -3.80
CA ALA A 39 -7.41 -10.68 -4.37
C ALA A 39 -7.12 -9.54 -3.36
N ALA A 40 -7.40 -9.77 -2.08
CA ALA A 40 -7.08 -8.86 -0.99
C ALA A 40 -5.55 -8.68 -0.83
N ALA A 41 -4.78 -9.77 -0.87
CA ALA A 41 -3.31 -9.70 -0.84
C ALA A 41 -2.77 -8.92 -2.04
N TYR A 42 -3.25 -9.20 -3.25
CA TYR A 42 -2.85 -8.45 -4.45
C TYR A 42 -3.18 -6.95 -4.34
N ALA A 43 -4.33 -6.60 -3.76
CA ALA A 43 -4.73 -5.20 -3.54
C ALA A 43 -3.78 -4.48 -2.57
N VAL A 44 -3.43 -5.11 -1.44
CA VAL A 44 -2.47 -4.57 -0.47
C VAL A 44 -1.10 -4.37 -1.11
N ALA A 45 -0.57 -5.39 -1.81
CA ALA A 45 0.74 -5.31 -2.46
C ALA A 45 0.80 -4.19 -3.50
N ARG A 46 -0.24 -4.08 -4.34
CA ARG A 46 -0.34 -3.03 -5.36
C ARG A 46 -0.37 -1.64 -4.73
N GLU A 47 -1.08 -1.46 -3.62
CA GLU A 47 -1.18 -0.17 -2.95
C GLU A 47 0.14 0.23 -2.28
N LEU A 48 0.85 -0.72 -1.66
CA LEU A 48 2.19 -0.48 -1.11
C LEU A 48 3.17 -0.02 -2.19
N ILE A 49 3.19 -0.68 -3.35
CA ILE A 49 4.03 -0.28 -4.48
C ILE A 49 3.66 1.13 -4.96
N ARG A 50 2.36 1.42 -5.10
CA ARG A 50 1.87 2.72 -5.53
C ARG A 50 2.31 3.83 -4.58
N LEU A 51 2.19 3.62 -3.26
CA LEU A 51 2.63 4.57 -2.25
C LEU A 51 4.16 4.75 -2.27
N PHE A 52 4.91 3.67 -2.40
CA PHE A 52 6.36 3.71 -2.47
C PHE A 52 6.86 4.55 -3.66
N GLN A 53 6.24 4.38 -4.82
CA GLN A 53 6.52 5.18 -6.02
C GLN A 53 6.24 6.68 -5.86
N THR A 54 5.47 7.10 -4.85
CA THR A 54 5.28 8.53 -4.51
C THR A 54 6.42 9.10 -3.65
N GLY A 55 7.40 8.28 -3.28
CA GLY A 55 8.51 8.64 -2.40
C GLY A 55 8.29 8.25 -0.93
N MET A 56 7.21 7.52 -0.62
CA MET A 56 6.94 7.02 0.74
C MET A 56 7.74 5.73 0.97
N THR A 57 8.93 5.86 1.53
CA THR A 57 9.88 4.73 1.64
C THR A 57 9.97 4.11 3.03
N GLU A 58 9.25 4.63 4.02
CA GLU A 58 9.24 4.10 5.38
C GLU A 58 8.09 3.10 5.60
N ALA A 59 8.41 1.92 6.14
CA ALA A 59 7.45 0.84 6.38
C ALA A 59 6.26 1.30 7.25
N ALA A 60 6.52 2.02 8.35
CA ALA A 60 5.47 2.49 9.24
C ALA A 60 4.49 3.44 8.53
N THR A 61 5.02 4.37 7.74
CA THR A 61 4.24 5.35 6.98
C THR A 61 3.39 4.67 5.90
N LEU A 62 3.96 3.68 5.19
CA LEU A 62 3.23 2.86 4.24
C LEU A 62 2.05 2.12 4.90
N MET A 63 2.30 1.48 6.04
CA MET A 63 1.28 0.73 6.77
C MET A 63 0.15 1.64 7.27
N ILE A 64 0.47 2.83 7.78
CA ILE A 64 -0.55 3.82 8.19
C ILE A 64 -1.44 4.21 7.01
N ALA A 65 -0.83 4.52 5.85
CA ALA A 65 -1.58 4.93 4.67
C ALA A 65 -2.49 3.81 4.13
N VAL A 66 -2.03 2.56 4.14
CA VAL A 66 -2.85 1.41 3.73
C VAL A 66 -4.01 1.19 4.72
N ARG A 67 -3.76 1.26 6.03
CA ARG A 67 -4.81 1.11 7.05
C ARG A 67 -5.92 2.15 6.93
N ALA A 68 -5.56 3.40 6.65
CA ALA A 68 -6.54 4.47 6.45
C ALA A 68 -7.47 4.14 5.29
N ARG A 69 -6.91 3.74 4.14
CA ARG A 69 -7.69 3.35 2.95
C ARG A 69 -8.50 2.08 3.16
N TRP A 70 -7.95 1.08 3.83
CA TRP A 70 -8.64 -0.18 4.08
C TRP A 70 -9.85 0.02 4.99
N ARG A 71 -9.76 0.96 5.95
CA ARG A 71 -10.90 1.35 6.78
C ARG A 71 -12.01 2.00 5.96
N ASP A 72 -11.64 2.91 5.05
CA ASP A 72 -12.59 3.59 4.16
C ASP A 72 -13.31 2.60 3.23
N ASP A 73 -12.59 1.62 2.65
CA ASP A 73 -13.17 0.59 1.79
C ASP A 73 -14.18 -0.31 2.53
N TRP A 74 -13.93 -0.61 3.81
CA TRP A 74 -14.85 -1.39 4.66
C TRP A 74 -16.03 -0.57 5.18
N GLU A 75 -15.84 0.72 5.44
CA GLU A 75 -16.95 1.63 5.78
C GLU A 75 -17.89 1.80 4.56
N MET A 76 -17.35 1.99 3.35
CA MET A 76 -18.14 2.06 2.12
C MET A 76 -18.82 0.73 1.77
N GLY A 77 -18.17 -0.41 2.00
CA GLY A 77 -18.77 -1.74 1.81
C GLY A 77 -19.91 -2.05 2.78
N ARG A 78 -19.88 -1.48 4.00
CA ARG A 78 -20.94 -1.64 5.01
C ARG A 78 -22.12 -0.69 4.77
N SER A 79 -21.91 0.46 4.14
CA SER A 79 -22.97 1.44 3.84
C SER A 79 -23.93 1.05 2.72
N ASN A 80 -23.71 -0.06 2.01
CA ASN A 80 -24.61 -0.54 0.96
C ASN A 80 -25.60 -1.63 1.45
N ALA A 81 -25.78 -1.75 2.77
CA ALA A 81 -26.67 -2.72 3.42
C ALA A 81 -27.61 -2.08 4.47
N ALA A 82 -28.06 -0.83 4.23
CA ALA A 82 -29.05 -0.15 5.07
C ALA A 82 -30.24 0.35 4.23
#